data_AF-A0A2A4SD68-F1
#
_entry.id   AF-A0A2A4SD68-F1
#
_cell.length_a   1.000
_cell.length_b   1.000
_cell.length_c   1.000
_cell.angle_alpha   90.00
_cell.angle_beta   90.00
_cell.angle_gamma   90.00
#
_symmetry.space_group_name_H-M   'P 1'
#
loop_
_entity.id
_entity.type
_entity.pdbx_description
1 polymer ?
#
loop_
_entity_poly.entity_id
_entity_poly.type
_entity_poly.pdbx_seq_one_letter_code
_entity_poly.pdbx_strand_id
1 'polypeptide(L)'
;MEKIRLSEEEPESKAISKGFNKILEVVVIEGTASITFTKANGNTYSESIDAVSDPGGVEYDLSDYVKFQFSSNHPCVIEYELIT
;
A
#
# COMPACT_ATOMS: atom_id res chain seq x y z
N MET A 1 -8.38 9.32 4.78
CA MET A 1 -7.63 8.85 3.59
C MET A 1 -6.69 9.90 3.01
N GLU A 2 -5.45 9.47 2.70
CA GLU A 2 -4.46 10.17 1.88
C GLU A 2 -4.53 9.64 0.45
N LYS A 3 -4.40 10.53 -0.55
CA LYS A 3 -4.46 10.19 -1.97
C LYS A 3 -3.09 10.37 -2.60
N ILE A 4 -2.62 9.34 -3.28
CA ILE A 4 -1.35 9.37 -4.02
C ILE A 4 -1.58 9.02 -5.49
N ARG A 5 -0.73 9.57 -6.35
CA ARG A 5 -0.71 9.26 -7.77
C ARG A 5 0.64 8.65 -8.09
N LEU A 6 0.66 7.36 -8.38
CA LEU A 6 1.88 6.70 -8.82
C LEU A 6 2.07 6.96 -10.31
N SER A 7 3.30 7.33 -10.66
CA SER A 7 3.75 7.48 -12.03
C SER A 7 4.71 6.33 -12.35
N GLU A 8 4.90 6.00 -13.63
CA GLU A 8 5.76 4.89 -14.08
C GLU A 8 7.22 4.99 -13.62
N GLU A 9 7.67 6.15 -13.14
CA GLU A 9 9.10 6.44 -12.96
C GLU A 9 9.60 6.39 -11.50
N GLU A 10 8.74 6.53 -10.48
CA GLU A 10 9.20 6.58 -9.07
C GLU A 10 8.22 5.89 -8.10
N PRO A 11 8.64 4.83 -7.37
CA PRO A 11 7.78 4.17 -6.40
C PRO A 11 7.65 5.00 -5.12
N GLU A 12 6.43 5.30 -4.68
CA GLU A 12 6.18 6.05 -3.46
C GLU A 12 6.26 5.15 -2.22
N SER A 13 7.20 5.47 -1.32
CA SER A 13 7.43 4.69 -0.10
C SER A 13 7.09 5.49 1.16
N LYS A 14 6.40 4.85 2.11
CA LYS A 14 6.11 5.45 3.42
C LYS A 14 6.65 4.58 4.54
N ALA A 15 7.55 5.14 5.34
CA ALA A 15 8.03 4.47 6.54
C ALA A 15 6.92 4.46 7.60
N ILE A 16 6.70 3.31 8.24
CA ILE A 16 5.77 3.17 9.35
C ILE A 16 6.63 3.18 10.61
N SER A 17 6.51 4.19 11.47
CA SER A 17 7.22 4.16 12.75
C SER A 17 6.79 2.91 13.54
N LYS A 18 7.77 2.17 14.10
CA LYS A 18 7.54 0.89 14.78
C LYS A 18 6.45 1.00 15.86
N GLY A 19 5.56 0.01 15.94
CA GLY A 19 4.69 -0.22 17.10
C GLY A 19 3.19 0.00 16.90
N PHE A 20 2.65 -0.29 15.71
CA PHE A 20 1.24 -0.06 15.44
C PHE A 20 0.44 -1.35 15.24
N ASN A 21 -0.48 -1.65 16.16
CA ASN A 21 -1.74 -2.31 15.83
C ASN A 21 -2.50 -1.35 14.92
N LYS A 22 -2.24 -1.37 13.62
CA LYS A 22 -2.94 -0.52 12.65
C LYS A 22 -3.36 -1.36 11.47
N ILE A 23 -4.54 -1.04 10.96
CA ILE A 23 -5.03 -1.55 9.68
C ILE A 23 -4.71 -0.49 8.62
N LEU A 24 -4.11 -0.93 7.51
CA LEU A 24 -3.96 -0.12 6.31
C LEU A 24 -5.10 -0.46 5.36
N GLU A 25 -6.01 0.48 5.16
CA GLU A 25 -7.03 0.40 4.11
C GLU A 25 -6.44 1.00 2.82
N VAL A 26 -6.53 0.27 1.70
CA VAL A 26 -6.03 0.69 0.39
C VAL A 26 -7.11 0.53 -0.66
N VAL A 27 -7.46 1.61 -1.35
CA VAL A 27 -8.39 1.61 -2.49
C VAL A 27 -7.64 2.04 -3.74
N VAL A 28 -7.58 1.17 -4.75
CA VAL A 28 -7.07 1.55 -6.07
C VAL A 28 -8.23 2.11 -6.88
N ILE A 29 -8.15 3.41 -7.20
CA ILE A 29 -9.20 4.12 -7.92
C ILE A 29 -9.09 3.89 -9.44
N GLU A 30 -7.85 3.83 -9.93
CA GLU A 30 -7.54 3.68 -11.36
C GLU A 30 -6.21 2.92 -11.53
N GLY A 31 -6.20 1.96 -12.45
CA GLY A 31 -5.03 1.14 -12.77
C GLY A 31 -4.82 -0.02 -11.79
N THR A 32 -3.57 -0.48 -11.75
CA THR A 32 -3.13 -1.58 -10.88
C THR A 32 -1.95 -1.09 -10.05
N ALA A 33 -2.01 -1.27 -8.74
CA ALA A 33 -0.93 -0.94 -7.81
C ALA A 33 -0.30 -2.21 -7.27
N SER A 34 0.98 -2.16 -6.92
CA SER A 34 1.66 -3.17 -6.13
C SER A 34 2.04 -2.57 -4.79
N ILE A 35 1.69 -3.25 -3.70
CA ILE A 35 2.11 -2.90 -2.36
C ILE A 35 3.19 -3.88 -1.89
N THR A 36 4.28 -3.36 -1.35
CA THR A 36 5.34 -4.16 -0.73
C THR A 36 5.45 -3.81 0.73
N PHE A 37 5.24 -4.81 1.59
CA PHE A 37 5.40 -4.71 3.03
C PHE A 37 6.76 -5.25 3.44
N THR A 38 7.42 -4.60 4.40
CA THR A 38 8.69 -5.04 4.98
C THR A 38 8.50 -5.30 6.48
N LYS A 39 8.87 -6.49 6.94
CA LYS A 39 8.88 -6.86 8.37
C LYS A 39 10.12 -6.32 9.07
N ALA A 40 10.09 -6.28 10.41
CA ALA A 40 11.21 -5.78 11.22
C ALA A 40 12.52 -6.56 11.01
N ASN A 41 12.44 -7.81 10.57
CA ASN A 41 13.58 -8.67 10.24
C ASN A 41 14.13 -8.46 8.82
N GLY A 42 13.54 -7.56 8.04
CA GLY A 42 13.92 -7.27 6.65
C GLY A 42 13.20 -8.10 5.59
N ASN A 43 12.41 -9.11 5.96
CA ASN A 43 11.65 -9.90 4.98
C ASN A 43 10.55 -9.05 4.34
N THR A 44 10.35 -9.23 3.04
CA THR A 44 9.32 -8.52 2.28
C THR A 44 8.21 -9.44 1.80
N TYR A 45 7.00 -8.92 1.72
CA TYR A 45 5.84 -9.53 1.06
C TYR A 45 5.26 -8.50 0.10
N SER A 46 4.86 -8.92 -1.10
CA SER A 46 4.29 -8.02 -2.10
C SER A 46 2.98 -8.57 -2.64
N GLU A 47 2.04 -7.69 -2.90
CA GLU A 47 0.72 -8.01 -3.44
C GLU A 47 0.30 -6.96 -4.47
N SER A 48 -0.46 -7.38 -5.48
CA SER A 48 -1.02 -6.48 -6.50
C SER A 48 -2.50 -6.28 -6.25
N ILE A 49 -2.95 -5.03 -6.33
CA ILE A 49 -4.31 -4.58 -6.10
C ILE A 49 -4.79 -3.89 -7.37
N ASP A 50 -5.97 -4.26 -7.84
CA ASP A 50 -6.53 -3.75 -9.10
C ASP A 50 -7.90 -3.12 -8.87
N ALA A 51 -8.15 -1.94 -9.46
CA ALA A 51 -9.40 -1.20 -9.28
C ALA A 51 -10.66 -1.98 -9.72
N VAL A 52 -10.52 -2.91 -10.68
CA VAL A 52 -11.64 -3.73 -11.18
C VAL A 52 -11.87 -4.93 -10.28
N SER A 53 -10.80 -5.52 -9.76
CA SER A 53 -10.88 -6.71 -8.91
C SER A 53 -11.31 -6.39 -7.48
N ASP A 54 -10.87 -5.25 -6.96
CA ASP A 54 -11.05 -4.83 -5.57
C ASP A 54 -11.72 -3.44 -5.46
N PRO A 55 -12.96 -3.28 -5.96
CA PRO A 55 -13.61 -1.97 -6.09
C PRO A 55 -13.93 -1.29 -4.76
N GLY A 56 -13.89 -2.04 -3.64
CA GLY A 56 -14.10 -1.53 -2.29
C GLY A 56 -12.81 -1.32 -1.50
N GLY A 57 -11.65 -1.58 -2.10
CA GLY A 57 -10.36 -1.60 -1.42
C GLY A 57 -10.05 -2.90 -0.67
N VAL A 58 -8.84 -2.94 -0.11
CA VAL A 58 -8.25 -4.06 0.61
C VAL A 58 -7.70 -3.56 1.94
N GLU A 59 -7.90 -4.33 2.99
CA GLU A 59 -7.40 -4.05 4.34
C GLU A 59 -6.20 -4.94 4.67
N TYR A 60 -5.14 -4.35 5.21
CA TYR A 60 -3.93 -5.06 5.61
C TYR A 60 -3.63 -4.85 7.09
N ASP A 61 -3.45 -5.94 7.82
CA ASP A 61 -2.94 -5.91 9.19
C ASP A 61 -1.43 -5.61 9.18
N LEU A 62 -1.06 -4.44 9.72
CA LEU A 62 0.32 -3.99 9.77
C LEU A 62 1.08 -4.41 11.03
N SER A 63 0.50 -5.24 11.91
CA SER A 63 1.08 -5.57 13.23
C SER A 63 2.49 -6.16 13.14
N ASP A 64 2.79 -6.88 12.05
CA ASP A 64 4.09 -7.51 11.78
C ASP A 64 5.04 -6.65 10.93
N TYR A 65 4.56 -5.53 10.39
CA TYR A 65 5.24 -4.78 9.34
C TYR A 65 5.71 -3.40 9.84
N VAL A 66 6.86 -2.96 9.33
CA VAL A 66 7.51 -1.69 9.73
C VAL A 66 7.61 -0.70 8.56
N LYS A 67 7.26 -1.12 7.35
CA LYS A 67 7.26 -0.29 6.16
C LYS A 67 6.27 -0.87 5.16
N PHE A 68 5.55 -0.01 4.45
CA PHE A 68 4.91 -0.36 3.19
C PHE A 68 5.40 0.58 2.10
N GLN A 69 5.33 0.13 0.86
CA GLN A 69 5.71 0.89 -0.31
C GLN A 69 4.75 0.57 -1.43
N PHE A 70 4.23 1.60 -2.09
CA PHE A 70 3.43 1.42 -3.28
C PHE A 70 4.31 1.61 -4.52
N SER A 71 4.08 0.77 -5.53
CA SER A 71 4.69 0.88 -6.84
C SER A 71 3.66 0.54 -7.92
N SER A 72 3.90 1.01 -9.13
CA SER A 72 3.09 0.62 -10.29
C SER A 72 3.94 0.68 -11.55
N ASN A 73 3.62 -0.19 -12.51
CA ASN A 73 4.24 -0.19 -13.84
C ASN A 73 3.49 0.70 -14.84
N HIS A 74 2.36 1.29 -14.43
CA HIS A 74 1.54 2.22 -15.22
C HIS A 74 1.00 3.34 -14.31
N PRO A 75 0.55 4.48 -14.86
CA PRO A 75 -0.07 5.52 -14.04
C PRO A 75 -1.26 4.96 -13.26
N CYS A 76 -1.24 5.09 -11.94
CA CYS A 76 -2.31 4.60 -11.08
C CYS A 76 -2.63 5.59 -9.96
N VAL A 77 -3.86 5.53 -9.46
CA VAL A 77 -4.34 6.41 -8.38
C VAL A 77 -4.77 5.54 -7.23
N ILE A 78 -4.21 5.81 -6.05
CA ILE A 78 -4.47 5.05 -4.83
C ILE A 78 -4.93 6.02 -3.75
N GLU A 79 -5.93 5.61 -2.99
CA GLU A 79 -6.33 6.24 -1.73
C GLU A 79 -6.04 5.24 -0.61
N TYR A 80 -5.43 5.70 0.48
CA TYR A 80 -5.14 4.82 1.61
C TYR A 80 -5.28 5.52 2.95
N GLU A 81 -5.55 4.75 4.00
CA GLU A 81 -5.68 5.25 5.36
C GLU A 81 -5.09 4.28 6.38
N LEU A 82 -4.53 4.84 7.45
CA LEU A 82 -4.06 4.09 8.61
C LEU A 82 -5.08 4.22 9.73
N ILE A 83 -5.79 3.14 10.01
CA ILE A 83 -6.83 3.04 11.05
C ILE A 83 -6.22 2.41 12.30
N THR A 84 -6.55 2.95 13.48
CA THR A 84 -6.15 2.44 14.81
C THR A 84 -7.28 1.70 15.51
#